data_AF-A0A2I0PDP2-F1
#
_entry.id   AF-A0A2I0PDP2-F1
#
_cell.length_a   1.000
_cell.length_b   1.000
_cell.length_c   1.000
_cell.angle_alpha   90.00
_cell.angle_beta   90.00
_cell.angle_gamma   90.00
#
_symmetry.space_group_name_H-M   'P 1'
#
loop_
_entity.id
_entity.type
_entity.pdbx_description
1 polymer ?
#
loop_
_entity_poly.entity_id
_entity_poly.type
_entity_poly.pdbx_seq_one_letter_code
_entity_poly.pdbx_strand_id
1 'polypeptide(L)'
;MTEADPEALADVAYGIFEHLLNRGLQEQGKYLFTLVEGGIDFTEDLTSIFAKFTEEYPQLAEAMLTRFTDIDTIYRMLCEGEGVLPTKTAQMYWIVLDAPGSAPEAIEDENAGKWLIFQEPDAVDAAWKKVRDATVALELGISAKVSTAKPNPDSRDNRKVIYVYTKDWADEADVMRVREKLRELGFVDRIGYKRNIETFAGEYAKKGKRVTYYTA
;
A
#
# COMPACT_ATOMS: atom_id res chain seq x y z
N MET A 1 -1.56 18.57 -28.48
CA MET A 1 -1.51 18.17 -27.07
C MET A 1 -2.94 18.01 -26.61
N THR A 2 -3.41 16.78 -26.46
CA THR A 2 -4.68 16.51 -25.77
C THR A 2 -4.52 16.96 -24.32
N GLU A 3 -5.41 17.84 -23.85
CA GLU A 3 -5.52 18.17 -22.42
C GLU A 3 -5.61 16.87 -21.63
N ALA A 4 -4.84 16.78 -20.54
CA ALA A 4 -4.95 15.66 -19.63
C ALA A 4 -6.36 15.66 -19.03
N ASP A 5 -6.97 14.47 -18.96
CA ASP A 5 -8.26 14.29 -18.27
C ASP A 5 -8.14 14.82 -16.82
N PRO A 6 -8.94 15.83 -16.43
CA PRO A 6 -8.86 16.43 -15.11
C PRO A 6 -9.02 15.43 -13.97
N GLU A 7 -9.81 14.37 -14.15
CA GLU A 7 -9.96 13.31 -13.15
C GLU A 7 -8.68 12.48 -13.01
N ALA A 8 -8.06 12.12 -14.14
CA ALA A 8 -6.78 11.41 -14.14
C ALA A 8 -5.65 12.25 -13.52
N LEU A 9 -5.65 13.57 -13.76
CA LEU A 9 -4.69 14.47 -13.16
C LEU A 9 -4.85 14.56 -11.64
N ALA A 10 -6.09 14.65 -11.14
CA ALA A 10 -6.38 14.67 -9.72
C ALA A 10 -6.03 13.34 -9.02
N ASP A 11 -6.23 12.20 -9.70
CA ASP A 11 -5.81 10.88 -9.21
C ASP A 11 -4.28 10.80 -9.07
N VAL A 12 -3.53 11.27 -10.08
CA VAL A 12 -2.06 11.34 -10.03
C VAL A 12 -1.59 12.28 -8.93
N ALA A 13 -2.23 13.45 -8.82
CA ALA A 13 -1.91 14.44 -7.80
C ALA A 13 -2.11 13.89 -6.38
N TYR A 14 -3.23 13.21 -6.11
CA TYR A 14 -3.49 12.58 -4.83
C TYR A 14 -2.44 11.51 -4.51
N GLY A 15 -2.05 10.68 -5.48
CA GLY A 15 -1.02 9.65 -5.25
C GLY A 15 0.35 10.21 -4.90
N ILE A 16 0.78 11.29 -5.57
CA ILE A 16 2.03 11.99 -5.23
C ILE A 16 1.93 12.63 -3.85
N PHE A 17 0.81 13.29 -3.55
CA PHE A 17 0.57 13.90 -2.25
C PHE A 17 0.56 12.87 -1.12
N GLU A 18 -0.14 11.74 -1.27
CA GLU A 18 -0.19 10.67 -0.26
C GLU A 18 1.21 10.11 0.02
N HIS A 19 2.04 9.95 -1.01
CA HIS A 19 3.42 9.54 -0.85
C HIS A 19 4.22 10.56 -0.02
N LEU A 20 4.11 11.85 -0.33
CA LEU A 20 4.77 12.94 0.41
C LEU A 20 4.25 13.04 1.85
N LEU A 21 2.96 12.86 2.08
CA LEU A 21 2.35 12.83 3.41
C LEU A 21 2.95 11.72 4.25
N ASN A 22 2.98 10.48 3.74
CA ASN A 22 3.54 9.36 4.47
C ASN A 22 5.02 9.55 4.76
N ARG A 23 5.81 10.03 3.79
CA ARG A 23 7.24 10.31 4.01
C ARG A 23 7.48 11.43 5.02
N GLY A 24 6.77 12.55 4.90
CA GLY A 24 6.90 13.68 5.80
C GLY A 24 6.49 13.35 7.24
N LEU A 25 5.51 12.47 7.43
CA LEU A 25 5.17 11.92 8.76
C LEU A 25 6.28 10.99 9.28
N GLN A 26 6.80 10.10 8.44
CA GLN A 26 7.85 9.15 8.83
C GLN A 26 9.17 9.82 9.19
N GLU A 27 9.53 10.93 8.52
CA GLU A 27 10.69 11.76 8.88
C GLU A 27 10.59 12.32 10.31
N GLN A 28 9.38 12.43 10.85
CA GLN A 28 9.09 12.83 12.23
C GLN A 28 8.84 11.63 13.16
N GLY A 29 9.06 10.40 12.69
CA GLY A 29 8.78 9.18 13.44
C GLY A 29 7.28 8.89 13.63
N LYS A 30 6.41 9.49 12.82
CA LYS A 30 4.96 9.29 12.87
C LYS A 30 4.51 8.37 11.73
N TYR A 31 3.46 7.61 11.98
CA TYR A 31 2.74 6.86 10.94
C TYR A 31 1.30 7.33 10.87
N LEU A 32 0.79 7.53 9.65
CA LEU A 32 -0.60 7.97 9.44
C LEU A 32 -1.60 7.06 10.16
N PHE A 33 -1.42 5.74 10.07
CA PHE A 33 -2.33 4.80 10.74
C PHE A 33 -2.34 4.94 12.26
N THR A 34 -1.20 5.22 12.90
CA THR A 34 -1.12 5.43 14.35
C THR A 34 -1.86 6.69 14.75
N LEU A 35 -1.76 7.74 13.94
CA LEU A 35 -2.45 9.02 14.18
C LEU A 35 -3.97 8.85 14.05
N VAL A 36 -4.42 8.26 12.95
CA VAL A 36 -5.84 8.04 12.66
C VAL A 36 -6.48 7.09 13.69
N GLU A 37 -5.88 5.92 13.93
CA GLU A 37 -6.42 4.95 14.89
C GLU A 37 -6.36 5.45 16.35
N GLY A 38 -5.38 6.30 16.66
CA GLY A 38 -5.23 6.93 17.97
C GLY A 38 -6.12 8.16 18.18
N GLY A 39 -6.81 8.65 17.15
CA GLY A 39 -7.55 9.91 17.20
C GLY A 39 -6.64 11.12 17.52
N ILE A 40 -5.38 11.05 17.09
CA ILE A 40 -4.38 12.09 17.33
C ILE A 40 -4.50 13.12 16.21
N ASP A 41 -4.62 14.40 16.56
CA ASP A 41 -4.64 15.47 15.58
C ASP A 41 -3.28 15.64 14.89
N PHE A 42 -3.30 15.76 13.57
CA PHE A 42 -2.14 15.97 12.71
C PHE A 42 -2.40 17.07 11.66
N THR A 43 -3.33 17.98 11.94
CA THR A 43 -3.68 19.10 11.05
C THR A 43 -2.47 19.97 10.72
N GLU A 44 -1.57 20.21 11.69
CA GLU A 44 -0.34 20.99 11.46
C GLU A 44 0.62 20.27 10.51
N ASP A 45 0.83 18.96 10.70
CA ASP A 45 1.64 18.13 9.82
C ASP A 45 1.09 18.12 8.39
N LEU A 46 -0.22 17.86 8.26
CA LEU A 46 -0.93 17.83 6.98
C LEU A 46 -0.77 19.17 6.25
N THR A 47 -1.03 20.27 6.95
CA THR A 47 -0.93 21.64 6.40
C THR A 47 0.49 21.95 5.94
N SER A 48 1.49 21.63 6.75
CA SER A 48 2.90 21.87 6.41
C SER A 48 3.33 21.07 5.16
N ILE A 49 2.94 19.80 5.08
CA ILE A 49 3.28 18.94 3.94
C ILE A 49 2.54 19.38 2.68
N PHE A 50 1.25 19.73 2.79
CA PHE A 50 0.47 20.22 1.64
C PHE A 50 0.99 21.57 1.12
N ALA A 51 1.49 22.45 1.99
CA ALA A 51 2.12 23.69 1.58
C ALA A 51 3.38 23.42 0.73
N LYS A 52 4.24 22.49 1.14
CA LYS A 52 5.41 22.05 0.35
C LYS A 52 4.98 21.44 -0.99
N PHE A 53 3.97 20.57 -0.98
CA PHE A 53 3.41 19.99 -2.20
C PHE A 53 2.88 21.05 -3.17
N THR A 54 2.25 22.11 -2.65
CA THR A 54 1.74 23.23 -3.45
C THR A 54 2.87 24.05 -4.06
N GLU A 55 3.97 24.26 -3.33
CA GLU A 55 5.16 24.94 -3.84
C GLU A 55 5.86 24.14 -4.94
N GLU A 56 6.03 22.83 -4.74
CA GLU A 56 6.72 21.94 -5.68
C GLU A 56 5.86 21.59 -6.91
N TYR A 57 4.54 21.43 -6.73
CA TYR A 57 3.61 20.94 -7.74
C TYR A 57 2.31 21.77 -7.83
N PRO A 58 2.38 23.07 -8.16
CA PRO A 58 1.22 23.98 -8.08
C PRO A 58 0.02 23.52 -8.93
N GLN A 59 0.25 22.98 -10.13
CA GLN A 59 -0.83 22.46 -10.99
C GLN A 59 -1.51 21.21 -10.42
N LEU A 60 -0.75 20.36 -9.72
CA LEU A 60 -1.30 19.17 -9.08
C LEU A 60 -2.09 19.54 -7.82
N ALA A 61 -1.60 20.52 -7.06
CA ALA A 61 -2.33 21.09 -5.93
C ALA A 61 -3.66 21.73 -6.36
N GLU A 62 -3.67 22.49 -7.46
CA GLU A 62 -4.91 23.04 -8.03
C GLU A 62 -5.90 21.95 -8.44
N ALA A 63 -5.42 20.88 -9.09
CA ALA A 63 -6.27 19.74 -9.46
C ALA A 63 -6.86 19.04 -8.22
N MET A 64 -6.08 18.87 -7.15
CA MET A 64 -6.58 18.33 -5.88
C MET A 64 -7.61 19.23 -5.23
N LEU A 65 -7.36 20.53 -5.14
CA LEU A 65 -8.31 21.48 -4.54
C LEU A 65 -9.60 21.61 -5.36
N THR A 66 -9.52 21.45 -6.68
CA THR A 66 -10.72 21.37 -7.52
C THR A 66 -11.58 20.15 -7.17
N ARG A 67 -10.96 19.01 -6.85
CA ARG A 67 -11.66 17.76 -6.50
C ARG A 67 -12.16 17.74 -5.07
N PHE A 68 -11.33 18.14 -4.11
CA PHE A 68 -11.59 17.99 -2.68
C PHE A 68 -12.04 19.29 -2.00
N THR A 69 -12.13 20.40 -2.75
CA THR A 69 -12.46 21.75 -2.27
C THR A 69 -11.37 22.39 -1.40
N ASP A 70 -10.96 21.71 -0.33
CA ASP A 70 -10.00 22.20 0.65
C ASP A 70 -9.23 21.07 1.35
N ILE A 71 -8.22 21.45 2.12
CA ILE A 71 -7.39 20.53 2.89
C ILE A 71 -8.16 19.90 4.06
N ASP A 72 -9.17 20.58 4.62
CA ASP A 72 -10.00 20.08 5.72
C ASP A 72 -10.83 18.87 5.28
N THR A 73 -11.26 18.85 4.02
CA THR A 73 -11.94 17.70 3.41
C THR A 73 -10.99 16.51 3.30
N ILE A 74 -9.73 16.74 2.89
CA ILE A 74 -8.70 15.70 2.85
C ILE A 74 -8.43 15.18 4.28
N TYR A 75 -8.26 16.06 5.26
CA TYR A 75 -8.08 15.69 6.66
C TYR A 75 -9.19 14.78 7.17
N ARG A 76 -10.46 15.17 6.94
CA ARG A 76 -11.63 14.36 7.34
C ARG A 76 -11.63 12.98 6.67
N MET A 77 -11.31 12.90 5.37
CA MET A 77 -11.21 11.62 4.68
C MET A 77 -10.13 10.71 5.31
N LEU A 78 -8.96 11.27 5.64
CA LEU A 78 -7.89 10.53 6.31
C LEU A 78 -8.32 10.03 7.69
N CYS A 79 -8.98 10.88 8.49
CA CYS A 79 -9.56 10.49 9.78
C CYS A 79 -10.64 9.41 9.66
N GLU A 80 -11.37 9.36 8.54
CA GLU A 80 -12.37 8.33 8.23
C GLU A 80 -11.75 7.02 7.69
N GLY A 81 -10.43 7.00 7.49
CA GLY A 81 -9.65 5.80 7.15
C GLY A 81 -9.07 5.76 5.74
N GLU A 82 -9.19 6.83 4.93
CA GLU A 82 -8.51 6.91 3.63
C GLU A 82 -6.99 6.77 3.82
N GLY A 83 -6.35 5.90 3.02
CA GLY A 83 -4.93 5.57 3.14
C GLY A 83 -4.58 4.63 4.31
N VAL A 84 -5.53 4.30 5.20
CA VAL A 84 -5.28 3.49 6.41
C VAL A 84 -6.05 2.16 6.38
N LEU A 85 -7.35 2.22 6.06
CA LEU A 85 -8.26 1.08 6.02
C LEU A 85 -8.59 0.72 4.57
N PRO A 86 -8.23 -0.48 4.08
CA PRO A 86 -8.52 -0.90 2.70
C PRO A 86 -9.97 -0.69 2.27
N THR A 87 -10.95 -0.91 3.15
CA THR A 87 -12.37 -0.71 2.83
C THR A 87 -12.81 0.76 2.73
N LYS A 88 -12.01 1.69 3.29
CA LYS A 88 -12.28 3.14 3.29
C LYS A 88 -11.45 3.90 2.26
N THR A 89 -10.35 3.31 1.80
CA THR A 89 -9.48 3.91 0.77
C THR A 89 -10.10 3.81 -0.61
N ALA A 90 -10.47 4.95 -1.18
CA ALA A 90 -11.11 5.07 -2.49
C ALA A 90 -10.28 5.91 -3.48
N GLN A 91 -9.28 6.65 -3.03
CA GLN A 91 -8.44 7.46 -3.92
C GLN A 91 -7.29 6.67 -4.56
N MET A 92 -6.78 5.67 -3.84
CA MET A 92 -5.63 4.86 -4.27
C MET A 92 -5.99 3.39 -4.40
N TYR A 93 -5.40 2.68 -5.38
CA TYR A 93 -5.61 1.23 -5.57
C TYR A 93 -4.91 0.36 -4.54
N TRP A 94 -3.85 0.91 -3.92
CA TRP A 94 -2.99 0.21 -2.99
C TRP A 94 -2.71 1.11 -1.80
N ILE A 95 -2.82 0.57 -0.59
CA ILE A 95 -2.08 1.11 0.56
C ILE A 95 -0.73 0.39 0.58
N VAL A 96 0.34 1.16 0.76
CA VAL A 96 1.72 0.66 0.84
C VAL A 96 2.29 1.00 2.21
N LEU A 97 3.01 0.04 2.80
CA LEU A 97 3.78 0.25 4.01
C LEU A 97 5.12 -0.44 3.88
N ASP A 98 6.18 0.36 3.79
CA ASP A 98 7.54 -0.12 3.80
C ASP A 98 8.02 -0.35 5.24
N ALA A 99 8.79 -1.41 5.43
CA ALA A 99 9.42 -1.70 6.72
C ALA A 99 10.47 -0.60 7.04
N PRO A 100 10.65 -0.21 8.31
CA PRO A 100 11.66 0.77 8.69
C PRO A 100 13.04 0.47 8.08
N GLY A 101 13.64 1.47 7.42
CA GLY A 101 14.94 1.34 6.76
C GLY A 101 14.93 0.65 5.40
N SER A 102 13.77 0.21 4.90
CA SER A 102 13.63 -0.29 3.52
C SER A 102 13.38 0.86 2.55
N ALA A 103 14.09 0.84 1.42
CA ALA A 103 13.87 1.80 0.35
C ALA A 103 12.61 1.42 -0.46
N PRO A 104 11.73 2.38 -0.83
CA PRO A 104 10.49 2.08 -1.56
C PRO A 104 10.69 1.26 -2.85
N GLU A 105 11.79 1.48 -3.56
CA GLU A 105 12.16 0.79 -4.79
C GLU A 105 12.64 -0.66 -4.58
N ALA A 106 12.93 -1.08 -3.35
CA ALA A 106 13.45 -2.43 -3.06
C ALA A 106 12.48 -3.54 -3.46
N ILE A 107 11.18 -3.25 -3.52
CA ILE A 107 10.15 -4.19 -3.98
C ILE A 107 10.15 -4.39 -5.50
N GLU A 108 10.91 -3.61 -6.26
CA GLU A 108 11.05 -3.69 -7.71
C GLU A 108 12.30 -4.49 -8.12
N ASP A 109 13.15 -4.87 -7.18
CA ASP A 109 14.32 -5.71 -7.44
C ASP A 109 13.88 -7.07 -8.03
N GLU A 110 14.62 -7.59 -9.01
CA GLU A 110 14.33 -8.88 -9.64
C GLU A 110 14.44 -10.06 -8.65
N ASN A 111 15.28 -9.90 -7.62
CA ASN A 111 15.47 -10.86 -6.54
C ASN A 111 14.39 -10.74 -5.47
N ALA A 112 13.64 -9.65 -5.41
CA ALA A 112 12.51 -9.59 -4.50
C ALA A 112 11.38 -10.54 -4.93
N GLY A 113 10.55 -10.91 -3.98
CA GLY A 113 9.33 -11.67 -4.23
C GLY A 113 8.31 -11.38 -3.16
N LYS A 114 7.12 -11.98 -3.28
CA LYS A 114 6.01 -11.67 -2.39
C LYS A 114 5.14 -12.87 -2.09
N TRP A 115 4.71 -12.98 -0.84
CA TRP A 115 3.58 -13.81 -0.44
C TRP A 115 2.26 -13.12 -0.82
N LEU A 116 1.30 -13.89 -1.34
CA LEU A 116 -0.03 -13.41 -1.72
C LEU A 116 -1.07 -13.99 -0.75
N ILE A 117 -1.77 -13.11 -0.06
CA ILE A 117 -2.85 -13.44 0.86
C ILE A 117 -4.14 -12.84 0.30
N PHE A 118 -5.17 -13.66 0.12
CA PHE A 118 -6.49 -13.20 -0.35
C PHE A 118 -7.47 -13.20 0.82
N GLN A 119 -8.21 -12.11 0.98
CA GLN A 119 -9.18 -11.90 2.05
C GLN A 119 -10.51 -11.44 1.47
N GLU A 120 -11.60 -11.85 2.11
CA GLU A 120 -12.90 -11.27 1.80
C GLU A 120 -12.95 -9.78 2.21
N PRO A 121 -13.76 -8.95 1.53
CA PRO A 121 -13.81 -7.51 1.81
C PRO A 121 -14.16 -7.13 3.25
N ASP A 122 -14.86 -7.98 3.99
CA ASP A 122 -15.23 -7.77 5.40
C ASP A 122 -14.10 -8.13 6.38
N ALA A 123 -13.15 -8.97 5.95
CA ALA A 123 -12.01 -9.42 6.76
C ALA A 123 -10.72 -8.63 6.47
N VAL A 124 -10.64 -7.93 5.33
CA VAL A 124 -9.40 -7.30 4.83
C VAL A 124 -8.82 -6.26 5.78
N ASP A 125 -9.63 -5.43 6.44
CA ASP A 125 -9.11 -4.36 7.30
C ASP A 125 -8.37 -4.94 8.51
N ALA A 126 -8.98 -5.95 9.16
CA ALA A 126 -8.38 -6.64 10.28
C ALA A 126 -7.11 -7.43 9.87
N ALA A 127 -7.14 -8.06 8.70
CA ALA A 127 -5.98 -8.75 8.14
C ALA A 127 -4.85 -7.77 7.80
N TRP A 128 -5.16 -6.63 7.18
CA TRP A 128 -4.20 -5.61 6.82
C TRP A 128 -3.53 -5.03 8.05
N LYS A 129 -4.29 -4.68 9.10
CA LYS A 129 -3.74 -4.18 10.36
C LYS A 129 -2.66 -5.11 10.92
N LYS A 130 -2.93 -6.43 10.98
CA LYS A 130 -1.95 -7.42 11.45
C LYS A 130 -0.66 -7.42 10.62
N VAL A 131 -0.78 -7.43 9.29
CA VAL A 131 0.37 -7.43 8.38
C VAL A 131 1.15 -6.12 8.51
N ARG A 132 0.46 -4.99 8.46
CA ARG A 132 1.02 -3.64 8.55
C ARG A 132 1.82 -3.48 9.84
N ASP A 133 1.22 -3.80 10.98
CA ASP A 133 1.84 -3.63 12.28
C ASP A 133 3.10 -4.53 12.42
N ALA A 134 3.03 -5.78 11.93
CA ALA A 134 4.17 -6.69 11.93
C ALA A 134 5.29 -6.29 10.94
N THR A 135 4.95 -5.63 9.82
CA THR A 135 5.95 -5.05 8.91
C THR A 135 6.69 -3.88 9.55
N VAL A 136 6.00 -2.99 10.26
CA VAL A 136 6.64 -1.90 11.01
C VAL A 136 7.51 -2.43 12.15
N ALA A 137 7.09 -3.53 12.79
CA ALA A 137 7.85 -4.19 13.83
C ALA A 137 9.06 -5.00 13.31
N LEU A 138 9.35 -4.96 12.00
CA LEU A 138 10.43 -5.73 11.36
C LEU A 138 10.29 -7.26 11.52
N GLU A 139 9.06 -7.73 11.78
CA GLU A 139 8.78 -9.15 11.95
C GLU A 139 8.44 -9.85 10.63
N LEU A 140 8.02 -9.09 9.62
CA LEU A 140 7.80 -9.58 8.26
C LEU A 140 8.99 -9.21 7.36
N GLY A 141 8.77 -9.02 6.07
CA GLY A 141 9.81 -8.64 5.12
C GLY A 141 9.91 -7.13 4.91
N ILE A 142 10.37 -6.72 3.72
CA ILE A 142 10.78 -5.33 3.44
C ILE A 142 9.63 -4.35 3.20
N SER A 143 8.46 -4.85 2.82
CA SER A 143 7.30 -4.00 2.50
C SER A 143 6.03 -4.84 2.46
N ALA A 144 4.88 -4.21 2.65
CA ALA A 144 3.58 -4.81 2.42
C ALA A 144 2.67 -3.88 1.63
N LYS A 145 1.77 -4.46 0.82
CA LYS A 145 0.75 -3.73 0.06
C LYS A 145 -0.59 -4.40 0.18
N VAL A 146 -1.67 -3.63 0.16
CA VAL A 146 -3.03 -4.18 0.14
C VAL A 146 -3.91 -3.46 -0.86
N SER A 147 -4.69 -4.22 -1.62
CA SER A 147 -5.67 -3.67 -2.57
C SER A 147 -6.85 -3.04 -1.82
N THR A 148 -7.35 -1.92 -2.33
CA THR A 148 -8.33 -1.09 -1.62
C THR A 148 -9.75 -1.23 -2.15
N ALA A 149 -10.68 -0.40 -1.67
CA ALA A 149 -12.04 -0.29 -2.17
C ALA A 149 -12.13 0.40 -3.55
N LYS A 150 -11.08 1.10 -4.01
CA LYS A 150 -11.05 1.71 -5.35
C LYS A 150 -11.26 0.62 -6.43
N PRO A 151 -12.32 0.72 -7.26
CA PRO A 151 -12.60 -0.30 -8.27
C PRO A 151 -11.48 -0.41 -9.29
N ASN A 152 -10.81 -1.57 -9.35
CA ASN A 152 -9.76 -1.83 -10.32
C ASN A 152 -10.33 -2.62 -11.51
N PRO A 153 -10.38 -2.04 -12.74
CA PRO A 153 -10.93 -2.72 -13.91
C PRO A 153 -10.15 -3.98 -14.31
N ASP A 154 -8.89 -4.11 -13.87
CA ASP A 154 -8.06 -5.29 -14.13
C ASP A 154 -8.28 -6.41 -13.11
N SER A 155 -9.00 -6.15 -12.00
CA SER A 155 -9.33 -7.18 -11.03
C SER A 155 -10.47 -8.08 -11.56
N ARG A 156 -10.25 -9.39 -11.48
CA ARG A 156 -11.26 -10.42 -11.80
C ARG A 156 -11.82 -11.11 -10.55
N ASP A 157 -11.38 -10.66 -9.38
CA ASP A 157 -11.69 -11.23 -8.08
C ASP A 157 -12.25 -10.13 -7.18
N ASN A 158 -13.32 -10.45 -6.45
CA ASN A 158 -13.93 -9.54 -5.48
C ASN A 158 -13.16 -9.50 -4.17
N ARG A 159 -12.33 -10.52 -3.90
CA ARG A 159 -11.43 -10.57 -2.74
C ARG A 159 -10.37 -9.48 -2.85
N LYS A 160 -9.94 -9.01 -1.69
CA LYS A 160 -8.79 -8.12 -1.56
C LYS A 160 -7.52 -8.93 -1.40
N VAL A 161 -6.43 -8.45 -1.98
CA VAL A 161 -5.13 -9.09 -1.92
C VAL A 161 -4.17 -8.28 -1.08
N ILE A 162 -3.43 -8.95 -0.21
CA ILE A 162 -2.30 -8.42 0.56
C ILE A 162 -1.03 -9.08 0.02
N TYR A 163 -0.04 -8.25 -0.31
CA TYR A 163 1.32 -8.66 -0.63
C TYR A 163 2.23 -8.41 0.55
N VAL A 164 3.08 -9.39 0.87
CA VAL A 164 4.17 -9.25 1.84
C VAL A 164 5.47 -9.60 1.14
N TYR A 165 6.32 -8.60 0.96
CA TYR A 165 7.53 -8.70 0.16
C TYR A 165 8.72 -9.16 0.98
N THR A 166 9.54 -10.06 0.43
CA THR A 166 10.90 -10.32 0.94
C THR A 166 11.94 -9.81 -0.05
N LYS A 167 13.14 -9.53 0.45
CA LYS A 167 14.21 -8.90 -0.32
C LYS A 167 14.82 -9.83 -1.37
N ASP A 168 14.97 -11.09 -1.03
CA ASP A 168 15.59 -12.11 -1.87
C ASP A 168 14.73 -13.38 -1.83
N TRP A 169 14.21 -13.81 -2.98
CA TRP A 169 13.44 -15.04 -3.10
C TRP A 169 14.29 -16.30 -2.96
N ALA A 170 15.61 -16.20 -3.15
CA ALA A 170 16.55 -17.29 -3.00
C ALA A 170 17.00 -17.47 -1.54
N ASP A 171 16.79 -16.47 -0.68
CA ASP A 171 16.95 -16.61 0.78
C ASP A 171 15.73 -17.37 1.36
N GLU A 172 15.75 -18.69 1.20
CA GLU A 172 14.69 -19.57 1.71
C GLU A 172 14.48 -19.41 3.21
N ALA A 173 15.53 -19.11 3.98
CA ALA A 173 15.43 -18.93 5.42
C ALA A 173 14.59 -17.70 5.76
N ASP A 174 14.83 -16.55 5.12
CA ASP A 174 13.99 -15.36 5.32
C ASP A 174 12.58 -15.55 4.77
N VAL A 175 12.44 -16.13 3.57
CA VAL A 175 11.12 -16.39 2.96
C VAL A 175 10.25 -17.26 3.86
N MET A 176 10.80 -18.33 4.44
CA MET A 176 10.08 -19.22 5.34
C MET A 176 9.87 -18.60 6.73
N ARG A 177 10.82 -17.81 7.24
CA ARG A 177 10.64 -17.03 8.48
C ARG A 177 9.42 -16.09 8.38
N VAL A 178 9.32 -15.35 7.27
CA VAL A 178 8.17 -14.48 7.00
C VAL A 178 6.88 -15.29 6.92
N ARG A 179 6.90 -16.46 6.27
CA ARG A 179 5.74 -17.36 6.21
C ARG A 179 5.30 -17.83 7.59
N GLU A 180 6.21 -18.30 8.43
CA GLU A 180 5.86 -18.77 9.78
C GLU A 180 5.27 -17.62 10.61
N LYS A 181 5.83 -16.42 10.51
CA LYS A 181 5.26 -15.25 11.16
C LYS A 181 3.84 -14.95 10.66
N LEU A 182 3.56 -15.09 9.36
CA LEU A 182 2.20 -14.95 8.83
C LEU A 182 1.24 -16.00 9.41
N ARG A 183 1.70 -17.25 9.60
CA ARG A 183 0.89 -18.30 10.25
C ARG A 183 0.58 -17.95 11.71
N GLU A 184 1.57 -17.44 12.46
CA GLU A 184 1.37 -16.96 13.84
C GLU A 184 0.34 -15.82 13.92
N LEU A 185 0.29 -14.94 12.91
CA LEU A 185 -0.71 -13.86 12.79
C LEU A 185 -2.11 -14.37 12.40
N GLY A 186 -2.24 -15.66 12.08
CA GLY A 186 -3.49 -16.35 11.77
C GLY A 186 -3.73 -16.62 10.28
N PHE A 187 -2.75 -16.38 9.41
CA PHE A 187 -2.83 -16.71 7.98
C PHE A 187 -2.40 -18.17 7.77
N VAL A 188 -3.29 -19.11 8.13
CA VAL A 188 -3.00 -20.56 8.12
C VAL A 188 -3.44 -21.27 6.84
N ASP A 189 -4.25 -20.61 6.01
CA ASP A 189 -4.65 -21.11 4.70
C ASP A 189 -3.46 -21.16 3.74
N ARG A 190 -3.62 -21.94 2.67
CA ARG A 190 -2.58 -22.06 1.65
C ARG A 190 -2.32 -20.71 0.98
N ILE A 191 -1.08 -20.24 1.06
CA ILE A 191 -0.62 -19.01 0.41
C ILE A 191 0.43 -19.32 -0.66
N GLY A 192 0.49 -18.45 -1.66
CA GLY A 192 1.44 -18.57 -2.77
C GLY A 192 2.53 -17.51 -2.69
N TYR A 193 3.76 -17.90 -3.01
CA TYR A 193 4.87 -16.96 -3.20
C TYR A 193 5.17 -16.76 -4.69
N LYS A 194 5.24 -15.50 -5.13
CA LYS A 194 5.57 -15.13 -6.51
C LYS A 194 6.86 -14.31 -6.56
N ARG A 195 7.76 -14.64 -7.48
CA ARG A 195 9.01 -13.89 -7.69
C ARG A 195 8.75 -12.65 -8.54
N ASN A 196 9.53 -11.59 -8.35
CA ASN A 196 9.42 -10.40 -9.19
C ASN A 196 9.86 -10.66 -10.63
N ILE A 197 10.90 -11.48 -10.86
CA ILE A 197 11.32 -11.88 -12.21
C ILE A 197 10.18 -12.47 -13.06
N GLU A 198 9.24 -13.19 -12.44
CA GLU A 198 8.05 -13.75 -13.10
C GLU A 198 7.02 -12.65 -13.42
N THR A 199 6.98 -11.59 -12.61
CA THR A 199 6.15 -10.40 -12.85
C THR A 199 6.70 -9.59 -14.03
N PHE A 200 8.01 -9.40 -14.12
CA PHE A 200 8.66 -8.70 -15.24
C PHE A 200 8.58 -9.48 -16.57
N ALA A 201 8.58 -10.81 -16.51
CA ALA A 201 8.36 -11.66 -17.68
C ALA A 201 6.90 -11.69 -18.17
N GLY A 202 5.99 -10.91 -17.55
CA GLY A 202 4.57 -10.88 -17.90
C GLY A 202 3.82 -12.19 -17.60
N GLU A 203 4.36 -13.01 -16.69
CA GLU A 203 3.75 -14.28 -16.36
C GLU A 203 2.60 -14.09 -15.36
N TYR A 204 1.38 -14.15 -15.89
CA TYR A 204 0.16 -14.23 -15.11
C TYR A 204 -0.36 -15.66 -15.09
N ALA A 205 -1.00 -16.02 -13.97
CA ALA A 205 -1.72 -17.29 -13.89
C ALA A 205 -2.79 -17.32 -14.99
N LYS A 206 -2.72 -18.34 -15.84
CA LYS A 206 -3.75 -18.65 -16.85
C LYS A 206 -4.33 -20.02 -16.49
N LYS A 207 -5.52 -20.35 -17.01
CA LYS A 207 -6.13 -21.67 -16.78
C LYS A 207 -5.12 -22.76 -17.19
N GLY A 208 -4.59 -23.50 -16.21
CA GLY A 208 -3.55 -24.54 -16.39
C GLY A 208 -2.09 -24.13 -16.14
N LYS A 209 -1.77 -22.84 -15.91
CA LYS A 209 -0.42 -22.35 -15.56
C LYS A 209 -0.45 -21.67 -14.18
N ARG A 210 0.21 -22.28 -13.19
CA ARG A 210 0.47 -21.65 -11.88
C ARG A 210 1.80 -20.91 -11.96
N VAL A 211 1.81 -19.64 -11.55
CA VAL A 211 3.02 -18.80 -11.47
C VAL A 211 3.33 -18.58 -10.00
N THR A 212 3.69 -19.66 -9.32
CA THR A 212 3.96 -19.67 -7.88
C THR A 212 5.19 -20.53 -7.63
N TYR A 213 6.20 -19.96 -7.00
CA TYR A 213 7.48 -20.62 -6.77
C TYR A 213 7.45 -21.46 -5.49
N TYR A 214 7.12 -20.84 -4.34
CA TYR A 214 6.80 -21.57 -3.11
C TYR A 214 5.29 -21.67 -2.94
N THR A 215 4.78 -22.84 -2.55
CA THR A 215 3.40 -22.98 -2.10
C THR A 215 3.39 -23.62 -0.74
N ALA A 216 2.60 -23.07 0.18
CA ALA A 216 2.72 -23.47 1.55
C ALA A 216 1.45 -23.19 2.35
#